data_AF-A0A1F9LAG2-F1
#
_entry.id   AF-A0A1F9LAG2-F1
#
_cell.length_a   1.000
_cell.length_b   1.000
_cell.length_c   1.000
_cell.angle_alpha   90.00
_cell.angle_beta   90.00
_cell.angle_gamma   90.00
#
_symmetry.space_group_name_H-M   'P 1'
#
loop_
_entity.id
_entity.type
_entity.pdbx_description
1 polymer ?
#
loop_
_entity_poly.entity_id
_entity_poly.type
_entity_poly.pdbx_seq_one_letter_code
_entity_poly.pdbx_strand_id
1 'polypeptide(L)'
;MTDKTKTPGATPGDDASGLIQKQLTDRRARNAAELDAISLAYDKHIFKAQGKRAGTQWLTDEFIRRVHLDMFGEIWEWAGKYRNSRGRQNSKPIYSGNESR
;
A
#
# COMPACT_ATOMS: atom_id res chain seq x y z
N MET A 1 -19.57 -19.04 7.95
CA MET A 1 -18.09 -19.17 7.92
C MET A 1 -17.50 -17.77 7.79
N THR A 2 -16.96 -17.19 8.85
CA THR A 2 -16.25 -15.90 8.76
C THR A 2 -14.79 -16.19 8.42
N ASP A 3 -14.38 -15.78 7.21
CA ASP A 3 -13.00 -15.87 6.75
C ASP A 3 -12.10 -14.98 7.63
N LYS A 4 -11.22 -15.63 8.39
CA LYS A 4 -10.33 -15.02 9.39
C LYS A 4 -9.05 -14.44 8.78
N THR A 5 -8.88 -14.48 7.45
CA THR A 5 -7.65 -14.00 6.78
C THR A 5 -7.68 -12.51 6.41
N LYS A 6 -8.79 -11.81 6.67
CA LYS A 6 -8.93 -10.38 6.39
C LYS A 6 -8.27 -9.54 7.49
N THR A 7 -6.97 -9.31 7.37
CA THR A 7 -6.24 -8.36 8.24
C THR A 7 -6.83 -6.95 8.06
N PRO A 8 -7.31 -6.29 9.13
CA PRO A 8 -7.87 -4.96 9.03
C PRO A 8 -6.83 -3.96 8.49
N GLY A 9 -7.16 -3.28 7.38
CA GLY A 9 -6.28 -2.30 6.73
C GLY A 9 -5.48 -2.83 5.54
N ALA A 10 -5.39 -4.15 5.35
CA ALA A 10 -4.88 -4.72 4.11
C ALA A 10 -5.89 -4.52 2.98
N THR A 11 -5.43 -4.23 1.76
CA THR A 11 -6.23 -4.45 0.54
C THR A 11 -6.71 -5.90 0.61
N PRO A 12 -8.03 -6.18 0.65
CA PRO A 12 -8.51 -7.55 0.63
C PRO A 12 -7.86 -8.24 -0.57
N GLY A 13 -7.25 -9.41 -0.38
CA GLY A 13 -6.45 -10.07 -1.43
C GLY A 13 -7.20 -10.29 -2.74
N ASP A 14 -8.53 -10.25 -2.69
CA ASP A 14 -9.43 -10.47 -3.82
C ASP A 14 -10.04 -9.17 -4.38
N ASP A 15 -9.79 -8.01 -3.75
CA ASP A 15 -10.24 -6.72 -4.27
C ASP A 15 -9.31 -6.26 -5.39
N ALA A 16 -9.75 -6.47 -6.64
CA ALA A 16 -9.07 -6.04 -7.86
C ALA A 16 -9.59 -4.68 -8.38
N SER A 17 -10.34 -3.94 -7.56
CA SER A 17 -10.86 -2.63 -7.94
C SER A 17 -9.72 -1.67 -8.27
N GLY A 18 -9.75 -1.10 -9.47
CA GLY A 18 -8.71 -0.19 -9.96
C GLY A 18 -7.45 -0.89 -10.47
N LEU A 19 -7.49 -2.19 -10.77
CA LEU A 19 -6.41 -2.89 -11.45
C LEU A 19 -6.34 -2.46 -12.93
N ILE A 20 -5.21 -1.89 -13.35
CA ILE A 20 -4.96 -1.43 -14.72
C ILE A 20 -4.74 -2.65 -15.63
N GLN A 21 -3.87 -3.56 -15.18
CA GLN A 21 -3.50 -4.78 -15.90
C GLN A 21 -4.51 -5.89 -15.66
N LYS A 22 -5.63 -5.84 -16.39
CA LYS A 22 -6.78 -6.76 -16.24
C LYS A 22 -6.43 -8.24 -16.42
N GLN A 23 -5.30 -8.56 -17.07
CA GLN A 23 -4.78 -9.92 -17.20
C GLN A 23 -4.22 -10.50 -15.89
N LEU A 24 -3.89 -9.67 -14.90
CA LEU A 24 -3.40 -10.10 -13.58
C LEU A 24 -4.58 -10.47 -12.67
N THR A 25 -5.38 -11.44 -13.08
CA THR A 25 -6.56 -11.91 -12.32
C THR A 25 -6.18 -12.73 -11.10
N ASP A 26 -5.04 -13.43 -11.18
CA ASP A 26 -4.51 -14.23 -10.08
C ASP A 26 -3.72 -13.38 -9.06
N ARG A 27 -3.91 -13.65 -7.77
CA ARG A 27 -3.25 -12.92 -6.69
C ARG A 27 -1.74 -13.13 -6.71
N ARG A 28 -1.25 -14.33 -7.03
CA ARG A 28 0.19 -14.59 -7.09
C ARG A 28 0.82 -13.83 -8.25
N ALA A 29 0.15 -13.76 -9.40
CA ALA A 29 0.58 -12.94 -10.53
C ALA A 29 0.64 -11.44 -10.18
N ARG A 30 -0.39 -10.91 -9.48
CA ARG A 30 -0.38 -9.52 -8.99
C ARG A 30 0.78 -9.24 -8.03
N ASN A 31 0.97 -10.10 -7.03
CA ASN A 31 2.07 -9.95 -6.07
C ASN A 31 3.45 -9.96 -6.75
N ALA A 32 3.63 -10.80 -7.78
CA ALA A 32 4.89 -10.86 -8.53
C ALA A 32 5.15 -9.54 -9.28
N ALA A 33 4.14 -9.04 -10.00
CA ALA A 33 4.22 -7.75 -10.69
C ALA A 33 4.49 -6.58 -9.71
N GLU A 34 3.84 -6.58 -8.54
CA GLU A 34 4.06 -5.59 -7.49
C GLU A 34 5.50 -5.63 -6.96
N LEU A 35 6.05 -6.82 -6.71
CA LEU A 35 7.42 -6.98 -6.22
C LEU A 35 8.45 -6.47 -7.25
N ASP A 36 8.25 -6.76 -8.53
CA ASP A 36 9.12 -6.29 -9.61
C ASP A 36 9.10 -4.76 -9.69
N ALA A 37 7.90 -4.16 -9.67
CA ALA A 37 7.74 -2.70 -9.71
C ALA A 37 8.34 -2.00 -8.46
N ILE A 38 8.15 -2.58 -7.27
CA ILE A 38 8.77 -2.10 -6.03
C ILE A 38 10.30 -2.13 -6.13
N SER A 39 10.86 -3.19 -6.70
CA SER A 39 12.32 -3.34 -6.84
C SER A 39 12.89 -2.25 -7.77
N LEU A 40 12.23 -1.98 -8.89
CA LEU A 40 12.61 -0.88 -9.81
C LEU A 40 12.49 0.50 -9.15
N ALA A 41 11.43 0.73 -8.37
CA ALA A 41 11.24 1.98 -7.63
C ALA A 41 12.30 2.15 -6.54
N TYR A 42 12.68 1.07 -5.84
CA TYR A 42 13.76 1.07 -4.86
C TYR A 42 15.09 1.46 -5.52
N ASP A 43 15.43 0.86 -6.67
CA ASP A 43 16.64 1.19 -7.40
C ASP A 43 16.66 2.67 -7.83
N LYS A 44 15.51 3.19 -8.28
CA LYS A 44 15.34 4.58 -8.71
C LYS A 44 15.53 5.58 -7.57
N HIS A 45 14.90 5.32 -6.42
CA HIS A 45 14.75 6.30 -5.35
C HIS A 45 15.73 6.13 -4.20
N ILE A 46 16.21 4.92 -3.94
CA ILE A 46 17.13 4.62 -2.84
C ILE A 46 18.53 4.41 -3.40
N PHE A 47 18.73 3.42 -4.26
CA PHE A 47 20.07 3.04 -4.72
C PHE A 47 20.73 4.12 -5.59
N LYS A 48 20.08 4.57 -6.67
CA LYS A 48 20.62 5.60 -7.58
C LYS A 48 20.66 7.00 -6.97
N ALA A 49 19.93 7.21 -5.87
CA ALA A 49 19.86 8.50 -5.20
C ALA A 49 20.94 8.68 -4.11
N GLN A 50 21.67 7.62 -3.73
CA GLN A 50 22.80 7.69 -2.80
C GLN A 50 23.92 8.64 -3.24
N GLY A 51 24.00 9.01 -4.53
CA GLY A 51 24.94 10.00 -5.06
C GLY A 51 24.40 11.43 -5.17
N LYS A 52 23.14 11.71 -4.78
CA LYS A 52 22.52 13.04 -4.92
C LYS A 52 22.82 13.91 -3.69
N ARG A 53 23.23 15.16 -3.96
CA ARG A 53 23.69 16.15 -2.97
C ARG A 53 22.65 16.43 -1.86
N ALA A 54 23.16 16.80 -0.69
CA ALA A 54 22.38 17.37 0.40
C ALA A 54 21.53 18.55 -0.10
N GLY A 55 20.23 18.54 0.18
CA GLY A 55 19.26 19.53 -0.31
C GLY A 55 18.15 18.95 -1.20
N THR A 56 18.23 17.66 -1.58
CA THR A 56 17.06 16.98 -2.16
C THR A 56 15.97 16.91 -1.10
N GLN A 57 14.75 17.33 -1.42
CA GLN A 57 13.62 17.27 -0.49
C GLN A 57 13.09 15.83 -0.39
N TRP A 58 13.78 15.02 0.42
CA TRP A 58 13.35 13.68 0.77
C TRP A 58 12.15 13.75 1.74
N LEU A 59 11.29 12.73 1.68
CA LEU A 59 10.17 12.55 2.61
C LEU A 59 9.14 13.70 2.62
N THR A 60 9.11 14.54 1.58
CA THR A 60 7.95 15.40 1.37
C THR A 60 6.75 14.58 0.93
N ASP A 61 5.56 15.14 1.14
CA ASP A 61 4.33 14.54 0.65
C ASP A 61 4.38 14.26 -0.87
N GLU A 62 4.91 15.21 -1.65
CA GLU A 62 5.09 15.03 -3.09
C GLU A 62 6.05 13.87 -3.41
N PHE A 63 7.17 13.79 -2.68
CA PHE A 63 8.14 12.69 -2.84
C PHE A 63 7.49 11.34 -2.54
N ILE A 64 6.79 11.22 -1.40
CA ILE A 64 6.13 9.97 -1.00
C ILE A 64 5.07 9.57 -2.03
N ARG A 65 4.27 10.51 -2.53
CA ARG A 65 3.30 10.25 -3.60
C ARG A 65 3.96 9.81 -4.90
N ARG A 66 5.11 10.41 -5.25
CA ARG A 66 5.89 10.01 -6.43
C ARG A 66 6.45 8.60 -6.29
N VAL A 67 7.05 8.27 -5.15
CA VAL A 67 7.56 6.91 -4.87
C VAL A 67 6.42 5.90 -4.95
N HIS A 68 5.28 6.19 -4.33
CA HIS A 68 4.13 5.31 -4.37
C HIS A 68 3.56 5.16 -5.80
N LEU A 69 3.55 6.23 -6.59
CA LEU A 69 3.18 6.15 -8.01
C LEU A 69 4.17 5.27 -8.78
N ASP A 70 5.47 5.40 -8.55
CA ASP A 70 6.47 4.60 -9.24
C ASP A 70 6.43 3.12 -8.84
N MET A 71 6.02 2.80 -7.60
CA MET A 71 5.86 1.41 -7.14
C MET A 71 4.64 0.71 -7.73
N PHE A 72 3.54 1.44 -8.00
CA PHE A 72 2.24 0.82 -8.27
C PHE A 72 1.50 1.39 -9.47
N GLY A 73 1.96 2.46 -10.09
CA GLY A 73 1.22 3.24 -11.10
C GLY A 73 0.93 2.52 -12.41
N GLU A 74 1.68 1.45 -12.70
CA GLU A 74 1.41 0.59 -13.85
C GLU A 74 0.45 -0.56 -13.53
N ILE A 75 0.16 -0.78 -12.24
CA ILE A 75 -0.65 -1.90 -11.75
C ILE A 75 -1.99 -1.38 -11.24
N TRP A 76 -2.00 -0.24 -10.54
CA TRP A 76 -3.14 0.26 -9.80
C TRP A 76 -3.47 1.73 -10.11
N GLU A 77 -4.72 2.02 -10.45
CA GLU A 77 -5.21 3.37 -10.78
C GLU A 77 -5.17 4.37 -9.61
N TRP A 78 -5.15 3.84 -8.38
CA TRP A 78 -5.11 4.63 -7.15
C TRP A 78 -3.68 5.00 -6.73
N ALA A 79 -2.65 4.50 -7.42
CA ALA A 79 -1.27 4.79 -7.08
C ALA A 79 -0.97 6.29 -7.09
N GLY A 80 -0.30 6.78 -6.03
CA GLY A 80 0.06 8.19 -5.88
C GLY A 80 -1.09 9.13 -5.49
N LYS A 81 -2.32 8.62 -5.34
CA LYS A 81 -3.50 9.38 -4.90
C LYS A 81 -3.75 9.13 -3.41
N TYR A 82 -4.29 10.13 -2.74
CA TYR A 82 -4.82 9.91 -1.39
C TYR A 82 -6.02 8.98 -1.43
N ARG A 83 -6.17 8.19 -0.36
CA ARG A 83 -7.34 7.36 -0.17
C ARG A 83 -8.51 8.25 0.27
N ASN A 84 -9.55 8.31 -0.55
CA ASN A 84 -10.71 9.16 -0.28
C ASN A 84 -11.75 8.50 0.64
N SER A 85 -11.53 7.25 1.07
CA SER A 85 -12.43 6.55 1.99
C SER A 85 -12.01 6.74 3.45
N ARG A 86 -12.93 7.28 4.27
CA ARG A 86 -12.85 7.22 5.74
C ARG A 86 -12.87 5.76 6.17
N GLY A 87 -11.70 5.16 6.36
CA GLY A 87 -11.53 3.93 7.12
C GLY A 87 -11.77 4.16 8.60
N ARG A 88 -12.97 4.62 8.99
CA ARG A 88 -13.44 4.48 10.37
C ARG A 88 -13.93 3.05 10.53
N GLN A 89 -13.27 2.27 11.37
CA GLN A 89 -13.97 1.20 12.07
C GLN A 89 -13.67 1.33 13.56
N ASN A 90 -14.75 1.62 14.29
CA ASN A 90 -14.77 1.83 15.72
C ASN A 90 -14.21 0.58 16.43
N SER A 91 -12.98 0.66 16.94
CA SER A 91 -12.57 -0.24 18.02
C SER A 91 -13.28 0.23 19.29
N LYS A 92 -14.34 -0.47 19.69
CA LYS A 92 -14.79 -0.39 21.09
C LYS A 92 -13.60 -0.86 21.95
N PRO A 93 -13.16 -0.10 22.96
CA PRO A 93 -12.12 -0.59 23.86
C PRO A 93 -12.69 -1.77 24.65
N ILE A 94 -12.06 -2.93 24.51
CA ILE A 94 -12.25 -4.08 25.40
C ILE A 94 -11.55 -3.77 26.72
N TYR A 95 -12.18 -2.96 27.57
CA TYR A 95 -11.94 -3.06 29.00
C TYR A 95 -12.92 -4.11 29.55
N SER A 96 -12.46 -5.36 29.67
CA SER A 96 -13.04 -6.28 30.65
C SER A 96 -12.37 -6.01 31.98
N GLY A 97 -12.88 -5.02 32.71
CA GLY A 97 -12.65 -4.94 34.15
C GLY A 97 -13.43 -6.08 34.79
N ASN A 98 -12.70 -7.12 35.21
CA ASN A 98 -13.24 -8.08 36.17
C ASN A 98 -13.27 -7.37 37.53
N GLU A 99 -14.41 -6.79 37.87
CA GLU A 99 -14.72 -6.39 39.24
C GLU A 99 -15.95 -7.19 39.67
N SER A 100 -15.69 -8.40 40.18
CA SER A 100 -16.66 -9.12 41.00
C SER A 100 -16.50 -8.66 42.44
N ARG A 101 -17.61 -8.16 42.98
CA ARG A 101 -17.89 -8.04 44.42
C ARG A 101 -17.70 -9.36 45.16
#